data_AF-A0A7S2E5F9-F1
#
_entry.id   AF-A0A7S2E5F9-F1
#
_cell.length_a   1.000
_cell.length_b   1.000
_cell.length_c   1.000
_cell.angle_alpha   90.00
_cell.angle_beta   90.00
_cell.angle_gamma   90.00
#
_symmetry.space_group_name_H-M   'P 1'
#
loop_
_entity.id
_entity.type
_entity.pdbx_description
1 polymer ?
#
loop_
_entity_poly.entity_id
_entity_poly.type
_entity_poly.pdbx_seq_one_letter_code
_entity_poly.pdbx_strand_id
1 'polypeptide(L)'
;VSAPRTYFAERCDKTCNFIIITERLAYASEAVHPRGSPDSLPPFKLQRAFSKFHDHHLTTDPSEYYFVLVRKLAKLGGWYKSSRPLAAEINANFPTSSQSIVGAGPTDPEVILKQADQLIEFASVIAPQLFPPDVADAGYLARFKRQLGHLFSS
;
A
#
# COMPACT_ATOMS: atom_id res chain seq x y z
N VAL A 1 16.43 6.56 27.51
CA VAL A 1 15.18 6.09 26.88
C VAL A 1 15.46 4.74 26.23
N SER A 2 14.81 3.66 26.67
CA SER A 2 14.99 2.32 26.08
C SER A 2 14.16 2.25 24.80
N ALA A 3 14.81 2.04 23.65
CA ALA A 3 14.11 1.76 22.41
C ALA A 3 13.49 0.35 22.49
N PRO A 4 12.23 0.15 22.04
CA PRO A 4 11.64 -1.18 21.96
C PRO A 4 12.48 -2.09 21.05
N ARG A 5 12.53 -3.39 21.38
CA ARG A 5 13.16 -4.41 20.51
C ARG A 5 12.29 -4.58 19.26
N THR A 6 12.62 -3.86 18.19
CA THR A 6 12.01 -4.05 16.87
C THR A 6 12.78 -5.13 16.11
N TYR A 7 12.06 -6.14 15.61
CA TYR A 7 12.58 -7.10 14.65
C TYR A 7 12.44 -6.52 13.25
N PHE A 8 13.55 -6.46 12.50
CA PHE A 8 13.52 -6.04 11.11
C PHE A 8 13.42 -7.27 10.22
N ALA A 9 12.67 -7.17 9.13
CA ALA A 9 12.62 -8.20 8.11
C ALA A 9 13.16 -7.63 6.80
N GLU A 10 14.14 -8.29 6.21
CA GLU A 10 14.57 -7.98 4.85
C GLU A 10 13.80 -8.88 3.89
N ARG A 11 13.06 -8.27 2.95
CA ARG A 11 12.28 -8.95 1.92
C ARG A 11 13.09 -9.00 0.64
N CYS A 12 13.26 -10.20 0.08
CA CYS A 12 13.76 -10.34 -1.28
C CYS A 12 12.60 -10.28 -2.28
N ASP A 13 12.56 -9.25 -3.13
CA ASP A 13 11.48 -9.09 -4.11
C ASP A 13 11.47 -10.19 -5.19
N LYS A 14 12.61 -10.86 -5.44
CA LYS A 14 12.69 -11.94 -6.43
C LYS A 14 12.11 -13.27 -5.95
N THR A 15 12.29 -13.59 -4.67
CA THR A 15 11.92 -14.90 -4.11
C THR A 15 10.75 -14.83 -3.14
N CYS A 16 10.31 -13.62 -2.76
CA CYS A 16 9.32 -13.36 -1.72
C CYS A 16 9.69 -13.93 -0.34
N ASN A 17 10.94 -14.35 -0.14
CA ASN A 17 11.44 -14.78 1.15
C ASN A 17 11.76 -13.58 2.05
N PHE A 18 11.67 -13.80 3.35
CA PHE A 18 12.05 -12.84 4.38
C PHE A 18 13.08 -13.43 5.33
N ILE A 19 14.07 -12.63 5.71
CA ILE A 19 14.99 -12.95 6.80
C ILE A 19 14.65 -12.05 7.98
N ILE A 20 14.42 -12.65 9.14
CA ILE A 20 14.20 -11.91 10.39
C ILE A 20 15.57 -11.57 10.97
N ILE A 21 15.83 -10.28 11.12
CA ILE A 21 17.03 -9.75 11.75
C ILE A 21 16.72 -9.58 13.24
N THR A 22 17.36 -10.42 14.06
CA THR A 22 17.25 -10.41 15.53
C THR A 22 18.30 -9.54 16.21
N GLU A 23 19.30 -9.09 15.46
CA GLU A 23 20.40 -8.25 15.92
C GLU A 23 20.08 -6.76 15.81
N ARG A 24 20.67 -5.96 16.70
CA ARG A 24 20.55 -4.50 16.64
C ARG A 24 21.52 -3.94 15.59
N LEU A 25 21.03 -3.70 14.39
CA LEU A 25 21.78 -3.03 13.34
C LEU A 25 21.67 -1.50 13.45
N ALA A 26 22.76 -0.81 13.12
CA ALA A 26 22.77 0.64 13.05
C ALA A 26 22.20 1.12 11.71
N TYR A 27 21.51 2.25 11.73
CA TYR A 27 21.11 2.93 10.49
C TYR A 27 22.32 3.49 9.74
N ALA A 28 22.24 3.53 8.41
CA ALA A 28 23.18 4.28 7.57
C ALA A 28 23.05 5.79 7.85
N SER A 29 24.16 6.53 7.77
CA SER A 29 24.17 7.99 7.92
C SER A 29 23.50 8.68 6.72
N GLU A 30 22.83 9.82 6.94
CA GLU A 30 22.20 10.62 5.88
C GLU A 30 23.16 11.02 4.75
N ALA A 31 24.43 11.30 5.09
CA ALA A 31 25.47 11.65 4.13
C ALA A 31 25.79 10.52 3.12
N VAL A 32 25.47 9.26 3.45
CA VAL A 32 25.72 8.10 2.59
C VAL A 32 24.51 7.81 1.70
N HIS A 33 23.34 8.38 2.00
CA HIS A 33 22.08 8.08 1.30
C HIS A 33 21.14 9.28 1.22
N PRO A 34 21.30 10.18 0.23
CA PRO A 34 20.41 11.33 0.06
C PRO A 34 19.05 11.00 -0.60
N ARG A 35 18.81 9.72 -0.97
CA ARG A 35 17.71 9.13 -1.78
C ARG A 35 18.32 8.20 -2.86
N GLY A 36 19.13 7.21 -2.47
CA GLY A 36 19.86 6.32 -3.40
C GLY A 36 19.36 4.88 -3.35
N SER A 37 19.54 4.15 -4.47
CA SER A 37 19.18 2.73 -4.69
C SER A 37 19.52 1.83 -3.48
N PRO A 38 18.70 0.82 -3.14
CA PRO A 38 19.02 -0.19 -2.12
C PRO A 38 20.43 -0.79 -2.25
N ASP A 39 20.97 -0.82 -3.48
CA ASP A 39 22.27 -1.41 -3.82
C ASP A 39 23.50 -0.66 -3.26
N SER A 40 23.34 0.55 -2.71
CA SER A 40 24.45 1.33 -2.16
C SER A 40 24.52 1.35 -0.63
N LEU A 41 23.78 0.47 0.06
CA LEU A 41 23.91 0.33 1.51
C LEU A 41 25.18 -0.45 1.87
N PRO A 42 26.02 0.05 2.78
CA PRO A 42 27.13 -0.74 3.31
C PRO A 42 26.60 -2.01 3.99
N PRO A 43 27.37 -3.12 3.98
CA PRO A 43 27.01 -4.32 4.72
C PRO A 43 26.64 -4.01 6.19
N PHE A 44 25.61 -4.70 6.69
CA PHE A 44 25.14 -4.58 8.09
C PHE A 44 24.66 -3.17 8.49
N LYS A 45 24.18 -2.37 7.53
CA LYS A 45 23.51 -1.09 7.80
C LYS A 45 22.07 -1.12 7.29
N LEU A 46 21.17 -0.60 8.13
CA LEU A 46 19.77 -0.45 7.76
C LEU A 46 19.53 0.86 7.01
N GLN A 47 18.64 0.81 6.01
CA GLN A 47 18.07 2.01 5.44
C GLN A 47 17.28 2.77 6.52
N ARG A 48 17.46 4.09 6.58
CA ARG A 48 16.61 4.93 7.44
C ARG A 48 15.19 4.97 6.87
N ALA A 49 14.22 5.10 7.76
CA ALA A 49 12.86 5.44 7.34
C ALA A 49 12.89 6.76 6.54
N PHE A 50 12.21 6.74 5.39
CA PHE A 50 12.03 7.94 4.59
C PHE A 50 11.23 8.98 5.38
N SER A 51 11.48 10.27 5.11
CA SER A 51 10.76 11.37 5.77
C SER A 51 9.24 11.25 5.70
N LYS A 52 8.71 10.65 4.62
CA LYS A 52 7.27 10.37 4.46
C LYS A 52 6.68 9.38 5.47
N PHE A 53 7.51 8.72 6.27
CA PHE A 53 7.10 7.77 7.31
C PHE A 53 7.31 8.35 8.73
N HIS A 54 7.71 9.62 8.84
CA HIS A 54 7.92 10.28 10.11
C HIS A 54 6.67 11.08 10.52
N ASP A 55 5.51 10.43 10.50
CA ASP A 55 4.23 11.10 10.79
C ASP A 55 4.18 11.65 12.22
N HIS A 56 4.92 11.02 13.15
CA HIS A 56 5.12 11.49 14.52
C HIS A 56 5.94 12.79 14.64
N HIS A 57 6.60 13.24 13.56
CA HIS A 57 7.29 14.52 13.48
C HIS A 57 6.44 15.61 12.80
N LEU A 58 5.21 15.31 12.40
CA LEU A 58 4.30 16.35 11.89
C LEU A 58 4.05 17.37 12.99
N THR A 59 4.37 18.64 12.70
CA THR A 59 4.18 19.76 13.63
C THR A 59 2.75 20.29 13.63
N THR A 60 1.94 19.89 12.64
CA THR A 60 0.52 20.20 12.49
C THR A 60 -0.33 18.99 12.87
N ASP A 61 -1.63 19.20 13.07
CA ASP A 61 -2.58 18.10 13.24
C ASP A 61 -2.47 17.11 12.06
N PRO A 62 -2.15 15.82 12.31
CA PRO A 62 -2.06 14.81 11.26
C PRO A 62 -3.33 14.72 10.41
N SER A 63 -4.51 14.91 11.00
CA SER A 63 -5.78 14.86 10.27
C SER A 63 -5.85 15.95 9.19
N GLU A 64 -5.42 17.18 9.49
CA GLU A 64 -5.36 18.26 8.51
C GLU A 64 -4.32 17.99 7.41
N TYR A 65 -3.14 17.49 7.79
CA TYR A 65 -2.08 17.15 6.84
C TYR A 65 -2.58 16.14 5.79
N TYR A 66 -3.18 15.04 6.23
CA TYR A 66 -3.73 14.03 5.33
C TYR A 66 -4.94 14.53 4.55
N PHE A 67 -5.80 15.36 5.16
CA PHE A 67 -6.92 15.95 4.43
C PHE A 67 -6.46 16.79 3.24
N VAL A 68 -5.44 17.63 3.44
CA VAL A 68 -4.84 18.43 2.35
C VAL A 68 -4.25 17.52 1.28
N LEU A 69 -3.49 16.50 1.69
CA LEU A 69 -2.87 15.54 0.76
C LEU A 69 -3.93 14.81 -0.08
N VAL A 70 -4.97 14.25 0.55
CA VAL A 70 -6.07 13.57 -0.14
C VAL A 70 -6.80 14.52 -1.08
N ARG A 71 -7.09 15.75 -0.66
CA ARG A 71 -7.74 16.75 -1.52
C ARG A 71 -6.91 17.08 -2.76
N LYS A 72 -5.59 17.17 -2.63
CA LYS A 72 -4.68 17.44 -3.76
C LYS A 72 -4.61 16.24 -4.72
N LEU A 73 -4.52 15.02 -4.19
CA LEU A 73 -4.56 13.79 -4.99
C LEU A 73 -5.89 13.63 -5.72
N ALA A 74 -7.03 13.94 -5.07
CA ALA A 74 -8.34 13.89 -5.70
C ALA A 74 -8.45 14.88 -6.88
N LYS A 75 -7.92 16.10 -6.73
CA LYS A 75 -7.85 17.08 -7.82
C LYS A 75 -6.98 16.57 -8.98
N LEU A 76 -5.83 15.99 -8.67
CA LEU A 76 -4.95 15.42 -9.69
C LEU A 76 -5.63 14.28 -10.46
N GLY A 77 -6.28 13.36 -9.74
CA GLY A 77 -7.07 12.28 -10.35
C GLY A 77 -8.23 12.79 -11.19
N GLY A 78 -8.90 13.85 -10.75
CA GLY A 78 -9.96 14.51 -11.52
C GLY A 78 -9.43 15.13 -12.82
N TRP A 79 -8.31 15.87 -12.75
CA TRP A 79 -7.66 16.44 -13.93
C TRP A 79 -7.25 15.36 -14.93
N TYR A 80 -6.61 14.30 -14.44
CA TYR A 80 -6.24 13.15 -15.24
C TYR A 80 -7.45 12.52 -15.96
N LYS A 81 -8.53 12.21 -15.24
CA LYS A 81 -9.76 11.61 -15.82
C LYS A 81 -10.47 12.52 -16.82
N SER A 82 -10.31 13.84 -16.68
CA SER A 82 -10.87 14.84 -17.59
C SER A 82 -9.97 15.17 -18.79
N SER A 83 -8.86 14.44 -18.97
CA SER A 83 -7.85 14.70 -20.01
C SER A 83 -7.30 16.13 -19.98
N ARG A 84 -7.31 16.76 -18.80
CA ARG A 84 -6.69 18.08 -18.63
C ARG A 84 -5.17 17.92 -18.66
N PRO A 85 -4.44 18.78 -19.38
CA PRO A 85 -2.99 18.72 -19.41
C PRO A 85 -2.44 18.96 -18.01
N LEU A 86 -1.72 17.96 -17.49
CA LEU A 86 -0.92 18.10 -16.27
C LEU A 86 0.35 18.88 -16.59
N ALA A 87 0.97 19.50 -15.58
CA ALA A 87 2.24 20.20 -15.75
C ALA A 87 3.29 19.26 -16.37
N ALA A 88 4.19 19.80 -17.21
CA ALA A 88 5.18 19.02 -17.94
C ALA A 88 6.03 18.13 -17.04
N GLU A 89 6.39 18.60 -15.85
CA GLU A 89 7.12 17.84 -14.83
C GLU A 89 6.35 16.62 -14.32
N ILE A 90 5.02 16.73 -14.18
CA ILE A 90 4.17 15.61 -13.76
C ILE A 90 4.11 14.57 -14.87
N ASN A 91 3.92 14.99 -16.12
CA ASN A 91 3.92 14.07 -17.26
C ASN A 91 5.29 13.40 -17.48
N ALA A 92 6.38 14.08 -17.17
CA ALA A 92 7.74 13.52 -17.29
C ALA A 92 8.03 12.44 -16.23
N ASN A 93 7.54 12.64 -14.99
CA ASN A 93 7.77 11.70 -13.89
C ASN A 93 6.69 10.60 -13.78
N PHE A 94 5.49 10.87 -14.31
CA PHE A 94 4.36 9.96 -14.35
C PHE A 94 3.83 9.91 -15.79
N PRO A 95 4.59 9.31 -16.73
CA PRO A 95 4.20 9.25 -18.12
C PRO A 95 2.88 8.49 -18.24
N THR A 96 1.82 9.24 -18.57
CA THR A 96 0.50 8.69 -18.79
C THR A 96 0.50 7.94 -20.12
N SER A 97 0.84 6.64 -20.10
CA SER A 97 0.47 5.80 -21.24
C SER A 97 -1.03 5.58 -21.17
N SER A 98 -1.74 5.84 -22.28
CA SER A 98 -3.17 5.53 -22.43
C SER A 98 -3.47 4.04 -22.24
N GLN A 99 -2.43 3.20 -22.14
CA GLN A 99 -2.50 1.76 -21.91
C GLN A 99 -2.26 1.33 -20.46
N SER A 100 -1.87 2.23 -19.54
CA SER A 100 -1.55 1.87 -18.14
C SER A 100 -2.40 2.59 -17.11
N ILE A 101 -3.73 2.61 -17.32
CA ILE A 101 -4.63 2.62 -16.17
C ILE A 101 -4.46 1.26 -15.48
N VAL A 102 -3.36 1.11 -14.72
CA VAL A 102 -3.15 0.03 -13.75
C VAL A 102 -4.01 0.39 -12.54
N GLY A 103 -5.30 0.34 -12.78
CA GLY A 103 -6.36 0.51 -11.82
C GLY A 103 -7.50 -0.30 -12.41
N ALA A 104 -7.38 -1.63 -12.26
CA ALA A 104 -8.33 -2.64 -12.70
C ALA A 104 -9.11 -2.22 -13.95
N GLY A 105 -8.52 -2.46 -15.14
CA GLY A 105 -9.36 -2.69 -16.32
C GLY A 105 -10.45 -3.72 -15.96
N PRO A 106 -11.65 -3.65 -16.58
CA PRO A 106 -12.80 -4.46 -16.18
C PRO A 106 -12.35 -5.90 -15.97
N THR A 107 -12.24 -6.29 -14.71
CA THR A 107 -11.85 -7.64 -14.35
C THR A 107 -13.09 -8.47 -14.60
N ASP A 108 -12.92 -9.57 -15.35
CA ASP A 108 -13.98 -10.52 -15.63
C ASP A 108 -14.79 -10.78 -14.35
N PRO A 109 -16.12 -10.55 -14.35
CA PRO A 109 -16.97 -10.78 -13.20
C PRO A 109 -16.74 -12.15 -12.55
N GLU A 110 -16.42 -13.17 -13.36
CA GLU A 110 -16.10 -14.52 -12.85
C GLU A 110 -14.82 -14.54 -12.01
N VAL A 111 -13.79 -13.80 -12.43
CA VAL A 111 -12.53 -13.68 -11.68
C VAL A 111 -12.74 -12.96 -10.36
N ILE A 112 -13.54 -11.89 -10.36
CA ILE A 112 -13.87 -11.15 -9.12
C ILE A 112 -14.65 -12.04 -8.15
N LEU A 113 -15.65 -12.78 -8.64
CA LEU A 113 -16.45 -13.68 -7.79
C LEU A 113 -15.60 -14.82 -7.22
N LYS A 114 -14.65 -15.34 -8.00
CA LYS A 114 -13.68 -16.33 -7.52
C LYS A 114 -12.75 -15.77 -6.44
N GLN A 115 -12.26 -14.54 -6.60
CA GLN A 115 -11.47 -13.86 -5.57
C GLN A 115 -12.28 -13.59 -4.31
N ALA A 116 -13.57 -13.25 -4.46
CA ALA A 116 -14.48 -13.09 -3.34
C ALA A 116 -14.63 -14.42 -2.57
N ASP A 117 -14.74 -15.55 -3.27
CA ASP A 117 -14.78 -16.88 -2.63
C ASP A 117 -13.50 -17.18 -1.83
N GLN A 118 -12.34 -16.88 -2.39
CA GLN A 118 -11.06 -17.05 -1.69
C GLN A 118 -10.97 -16.15 -0.43
N LEU A 119 -11.45 -14.91 -0.52
CA LEU A 119 -11.50 -14.01 0.63
C LEU A 119 -12.46 -14.52 1.71
N ILE A 120 -13.63 -15.03 1.31
CA ILE A 120 -14.61 -15.58 2.24
C ILE A 120 -14.04 -16.81 2.94
N GLU A 121 -13.43 -17.74 2.21
CA GLU A 121 -12.75 -18.91 2.78
C GLU A 121 -11.63 -18.48 3.74
N PHE A 122 -10.83 -17.48 3.36
CA PHE A 122 -9.76 -16.97 4.20
C PHE A 122 -10.29 -16.35 5.51
N ALA A 123 -11.32 -15.50 5.41
CA ALA A 123 -11.89 -14.79 6.55
C ALA A 123 -12.73 -15.67 7.47
N SER A 124 -13.33 -16.74 6.96
CA SER A 124 -14.21 -17.62 7.75
C SER A 124 -13.52 -18.90 8.26
N VAL A 125 -12.55 -19.43 7.51
CA VAL A 125 -11.94 -20.74 7.80
C VAL A 125 -10.46 -20.63 8.13
N ILE A 126 -9.68 -19.96 7.29
CA ILE A 126 -8.21 -20.01 7.38
C ILE A 126 -7.69 -19.13 8.52
N ALA A 127 -8.19 -17.90 8.63
CA ALA A 127 -7.67 -16.91 9.56
C ALA A 127 -8.76 -15.97 10.13
N PRO A 128 -9.85 -16.49 10.73
CA PRO A 128 -10.92 -15.66 11.28
C PRO A 128 -10.45 -14.70 12.37
N GLN A 129 -9.39 -15.04 13.12
CA GLN A 129 -8.80 -14.18 14.15
C GLN A 129 -8.16 -12.89 13.63
N LEU A 130 -7.89 -12.79 12.32
CA LEU A 130 -7.37 -11.56 11.70
C LEU A 130 -8.48 -10.55 11.41
N PHE A 131 -9.75 -10.94 11.56
CA PHE A 131 -10.90 -10.11 11.24
C PHE A 131 -11.73 -9.85 12.50
N PRO A 132 -12.37 -8.67 12.60
CA PRO A 132 -13.42 -8.43 13.58
C PRO A 132 -14.53 -9.49 13.49
N PRO A 133 -15.16 -9.89 14.62
CA PRO A 133 -16.19 -10.95 14.62
C PRO A 133 -17.38 -10.68 13.69
N ASP A 134 -17.73 -9.41 13.49
CA ASP A 134 -18.80 -8.96 12.59
C ASP A 134 -18.43 -9.06 11.11
N VAL A 135 -17.14 -9.06 10.77
CA VAL A 135 -16.63 -9.23 9.40
C VAL A 135 -16.47 -10.70 9.04
N ALA A 136 -16.08 -11.53 10.00
CA ALA A 136 -16.01 -12.99 9.84
C ALA A 136 -17.39 -13.67 9.90
N ASP A 137 -18.46 -12.93 10.21
CA ASP A 137 -19.83 -13.44 10.24
C ASP A 137 -20.25 -14.01 8.87
N ALA A 138 -20.73 -15.25 8.87
CA ALA A 138 -21.15 -15.94 7.66
C ALA A 138 -22.30 -15.20 6.95
N GLY A 139 -23.20 -14.59 7.72
CA GLY A 139 -24.30 -13.79 7.17
C GLY A 139 -23.80 -12.55 6.43
N TYR A 140 -22.84 -11.83 7.00
CA TYR A 140 -22.18 -10.69 6.38
C TYR A 140 -21.46 -11.08 5.09
N LEU A 141 -20.61 -12.12 5.13
CA LEU A 141 -19.85 -12.59 3.97
C LEU A 141 -20.76 -13.05 2.81
N ALA A 142 -21.88 -13.70 3.11
CA ALA A 142 -22.87 -14.07 2.09
C ALA A 142 -23.59 -12.86 1.47
N ARG A 143 -23.88 -11.81 2.26
CA ARG A 143 -24.43 -10.55 1.73
C ARG A 143 -23.40 -9.82 0.86
N PHE A 144 -22.15 -9.77 1.29
CA PHE A 144 -21.05 -9.17 0.56
C PHE A 144 -20.86 -9.79 -0.82
N LYS A 145 -20.80 -11.13 -0.93
CA LYS A 145 -20.69 -11.83 -2.22
C LYS A 145 -21.84 -11.50 -3.17
N ARG A 146 -23.07 -11.45 -2.63
CA ARG A 146 -24.27 -11.13 -3.40
C ARG A 146 -24.23 -9.70 -3.94
N GLN A 147 -23.84 -8.74 -3.11
CA GLN A 147 -23.71 -7.33 -3.50
C GLN A 147 -22.64 -7.16 -4.59
N LEU A 148 -21.51 -7.87 -4.49
CA LEU A 148 -20.52 -7.92 -5.56
C LEU A 148 -21.11 -8.46 -6.87
N GLY A 149 -21.85 -9.57 -6.84
CA GLY A 149 -22.49 -10.11 -8.04
C GLY A 149 -23.46 -9.12 -8.71
N HIS A 150 -24.24 -8.37 -7.93
CA HIS A 150 -25.15 -7.35 -8.47
C HIS A 150 -24.42 -6.19 -9.17
N LEU A 151 -23.27 -5.76 -8.63
CA LEU A 151 -22.49 -4.65 -9.20
C LEU A 151 -21.93 -4.95 -10.59
N PHE A 152 -21.74 -6.22 -10.94
CA PHE A 152 -21.17 -6.65 -12.22
C PHE A 152 -22.20 -7.28 -13.18
N SER A 153 -23.47 -7.35 -12.78
CA SER A 153 -24.58 -7.84 -13.63
C SER A 153 -25.45 -6.72 -14.22
N SER A 154 -25.04 -5.45 -14.05
CA SER A 154 -25.75 -4.24 -14.49
C SER A 154 -25.03 -3.58 -15.66
#